data_AF-A0A7W1TJ48-F1
#
_entry.id   AF-A0A7W1TJ48-F1
#
_cell.length_a   1.000
_cell.length_b   1.000
_cell.length_c   1.000
_cell.angle_alpha   90.00
_cell.angle_beta   90.00
_cell.angle_gamma   90.00
#
_symmetry.space_group_name_H-M   'P 1'
#
loop_
_entity.id
_entity.type
_entity.pdbx_description
1 polymer ?
#
loop_
_entity_poly.entity_id
_entity_poly.type
_entity_poly.pdbx_seq_one_letter_code
_entity_poly.pdbx_strand_id
1 'polypeptide(L)'
;MYHRQPLRLAALLLALFVPVLLVHAPVAHAADAQCFQETGQCISGQFQSYWQANGGLPVFGFPITASASEINRDTGQSYSTQWFERNRFEIHPENAAPYNVLLGRLGDDRLRQEDRDWRTFPKADPSSPHYYALTGHAIAPQFWSYWRGHGLELGDPAISERESLALFGLPLSEPAMETNSSGDTVLTQWFERARFEYHPDKPAPYIVLLGLLGDEIRAARTPQIITKTASVAPPVVAGHYVFWDDIRNQPAGTTELVQLYGRDLDTKTEFLITPTPGTYGNVASDGATLVWEDPVFGTQHHDRITGYNLQTKQTFTVLEVSSLNVLGSIAMSNGVLYYVDNSASHRGIYSRTLATNQEHQITQAIGNNLVAADGTLLWYDTQGCQPMQCPEQVRLHMFKLDGSRGDTIIAQQEGEGLPSGYGVSGNYIAWAFLPPAIDSRVHLYRISDQQNLTLSPASSYLIQNVVINGNRVVWAAGPGTWTLNDYKIVEGSTRILAQGQGAERPFGIAEGTILVYMTGQNEISIVNLE
;
A
#
# COMPACT_ATOMS: atom_id res chain seq x y z
N MET A 1 43.92 -68.97 60.28
CA MET A 1 45.30 -69.48 60.19
C MET A 1 46.14 -68.47 59.42
N TYR A 2 47.36 -68.20 59.90
CA TYR A 2 48.44 -67.39 59.30
C TYR A 2 48.33 -65.85 59.24
N HIS A 3 48.71 -65.25 60.38
CA HIS A 3 49.74 -64.22 60.61
C HIS A 3 50.41 -63.39 59.48
N ARG A 4 50.73 -62.13 59.89
CA ARG A 4 51.91 -61.24 59.63
C ARG A 4 51.56 -60.01 58.76
N GLN A 5 51.43 -58.79 59.29
CA GLN A 5 52.38 -57.84 59.93
C GLN A 5 52.38 -56.50 59.12
N PRO A 6 52.88 -55.36 59.65
CA PRO A 6 52.23 -54.05 59.53
C PRO A 6 53.05 -52.94 58.80
N LEU A 7 52.48 -51.72 58.79
CA LEU A 7 53.15 -50.40 58.81
C LEU A 7 53.75 -49.83 57.49
N ARG A 8 53.18 -48.73 56.97
CA ARG A 8 53.74 -47.35 56.98
C ARG A 8 53.04 -46.41 55.98
N LEU A 9 52.66 -45.23 56.45
CA LEU A 9 52.36 -44.05 55.64
C LEU A 9 53.60 -43.59 54.87
N ALA A 10 53.42 -43.19 53.61
CA ALA A 10 54.26 -42.20 52.94
C ALA A 10 53.41 -41.42 51.93
N ALA A 11 53.27 -40.12 52.15
CA ALA A 11 52.71 -39.17 51.20
C ALA A 11 53.74 -38.86 50.11
N LEU A 12 53.32 -38.79 48.85
CA LEU A 12 54.08 -38.16 47.78
C LEU A 12 53.12 -37.60 46.72
N LEU A 13 53.22 -36.29 46.52
CA LEU A 13 52.56 -35.48 45.50
C LEU A 13 52.94 -35.95 44.10
N LEU A 14 51.95 -36.23 43.25
CA LEU A 14 52.13 -36.39 41.81
C LEU A 14 51.43 -35.24 41.09
N ALA A 15 52.22 -34.39 40.41
CA ALA A 15 51.73 -33.33 39.54
C ALA A 15 51.06 -33.96 38.30
N LEU A 16 49.80 -33.59 38.05
CA LEU A 16 48.99 -34.10 36.96
C LEU A 16 49.27 -33.28 35.68
N PHE A 17 49.94 -33.90 34.70
CA PHE A 17 50.02 -33.39 33.33
C PHE A 17 48.70 -33.71 32.62
N VAL A 18 47.89 -32.68 32.31
CA VAL A 18 46.68 -32.83 31.50
C VAL A 18 47.04 -32.64 30.02
N PRO A 19 46.82 -33.63 29.13
CA PRO A 19 46.98 -33.42 27.70
C PRO A 19 45.77 -32.66 27.16
N VAL A 20 46.02 -31.52 26.50
CA VAL A 20 44.99 -30.78 25.76
C VAL A 20 44.67 -31.54 24.47
N LEU A 21 43.53 -32.24 24.47
CA LEU A 21 42.91 -32.76 23.26
C LEU A 21 42.29 -31.59 22.49
N LEU A 22 42.92 -31.19 21.37
CA LEU A 22 42.32 -30.31 20.37
C LEU A 22 41.14 -31.03 19.72
N VAL A 23 39.95 -30.85 20.28
CA VAL A 23 38.69 -31.19 19.61
C VAL A 23 38.56 -30.27 18.41
N HIS A 24 38.87 -30.79 17.22
CA HIS A 24 38.51 -30.12 15.97
C HIS A 24 36.99 -30.24 15.84
N ALA A 25 36.27 -29.17 16.18
CA ALA A 25 34.87 -29.06 15.79
C ALA A 25 34.82 -29.13 14.25
N PRO A 26 33.92 -29.93 13.66
CA PRO A 26 33.71 -29.89 12.22
C PRO A 26 33.25 -28.46 11.87
N VAL A 27 34.03 -27.76 11.06
CA VAL A 27 33.58 -26.53 10.42
C VAL A 27 32.42 -26.95 9.51
N ALA A 28 31.20 -26.54 9.86
CA ALA A 28 30.06 -26.69 8.97
C ALA A 28 30.42 -25.99 7.66
N HIS A 29 30.56 -26.75 6.57
CA HIS A 29 30.62 -26.16 5.24
C HIS A 29 29.30 -25.41 5.04
N ALA A 30 29.36 -24.08 4.95
CA ALA A 30 28.27 -23.33 4.36
C ALA A 30 28.11 -23.88 2.94
N ALA A 31 26.98 -24.52 2.63
CA ALA A 31 26.67 -24.86 1.25
C ALA A 31 26.71 -23.57 0.44
N ASP A 32 27.47 -23.57 -0.66
CA ASP A 32 27.58 -22.39 -1.54
C ASP A 32 26.18 -22.00 -2.04
N ALA A 33 25.86 -20.72 -1.88
CA ALA A 33 24.62 -20.16 -2.37
C ALA A 33 24.53 -20.34 -3.90
N GLN A 34 23.38 -20.80 -4.39
CA GLN A 34 23.11 -20.87 -5.82
C GLN A 34 22.53 -19.54 -6.28
N CYS A 35 23.27 -18.79 -7.08
CA CYS A 35 22.87 -17.50 -7.62
C CYS A 35 22.43 -17.60 -9.08
N PHE A 36 21.38 -16.87 -9.45
CA PHE A 36 20.77 -16.88 -10.78
C PHE A 36 21.02 -15.54 -11.46
N GLN A 37 21.51 -15.57 -12.69
CA GLN A 37 21.85 -14.35 -13.43
C GLN A 37 20.59 -13.62 -13.93
N GLU A 38 19.52 -14.38 -14.17
CA GLU A 38 18.24 -13.93 -14.69
C GLU A 38 17.57 -12.92 -13.75
N THR A 39 17.73 -13.10 -12.43
CA THR A 39 17.10 -12.24 -11.41
C THR A 39 18.11 -11.54 -10.50
N GLY A 40 19.39 -11.92 -10.56
CA GLY A 40 20.42 -11.44 -9.64
C GLY A 40 20.26 -11.94 -8.19
N GLN A 41 19.33 -12.86 -7.94
CA GLN A 41 19.03 -13.39 -6.61
C GLN A 41 19.75 -14.72 -6.36
N CYS A 42 19.98 -15.02 -5.08
CA CYS A 42 20.58 -16.28 -4.66
C CYS A 42 19.67 -17.02 -3.69
N ILE A 43 19.71 -18.35 -3.75
CA ILE A 43 19.14 -19.24 -2.74
C ILE A 43 20.26 -19.91 -1.97
N SER A 44 20.07 -20.10 -0.67
CA SER A 44 21.04 -20.75 0.21
C SER A 44 20.35 -21.55 1.31
N GLY A 45 21.12 -22.42 1.97
CA GLY A 45 20.66 -23.15 3.16
C GLY A 45 19.38 -23.96 2.93
N GLN A 46 18.41 -23.82 3.84
CA GLN A 46 17.17 -24.60 3.79
C GLN A 46 16.34 -24.34 2.52
N PHE A 47 16.31 -23.10 2.02
CA PHE A 47 15.58 -22.79 0.78
C PHE A 47 16.23 -23.41 -0.45
N GLN A 48 17.56 -23.44 -0.53
CA GLN A 48 18.27 -24.11 -1.62
C GLN A 48 18.00 -25.62 -1.61
N SER A 49 18.16 -26.27 -0.45
CA SER A 49 17.89 -27.70 -0.31
C SER A 49 16.44 -28.05 -0.66
N TYR A 50 15.50 -27.23 -0.19
CA TYR A 50 14.08 -27.43 -0.47
C TYR A 50 13.76 -27.23 -1.96
N TRP A 51 14.27 -26.17 -2.59
CA TRP A 51 14.07 -25.89 -4.02
C TRP A 51 14.60 -27.05 -4.88
N GLN A 52 15.81 -27.55 -4.58
CA GLN A 52 16.44 -28.62 -5.33
C GLN A 52 15.70 -29.97 -5.17
N ALA A 53 15.22 -30.27 -3.97
CA ALA A 53 14.53 -31.53 -3.68
C ALA A 53 13.11 -31.60 -4.29
N ASN A 54 12.43 -30.47 -4.47
CA ASN A 54 10.99 -30.43 -4.78
C ASN A 54 10.68 -29.97 -6.21
N GLY A 55 11.59 -30.20 -7.16
CA GLY A 55 11.36 -29.97 -8.59
C GLY A 55 11.96 -28.68 -9.16
N GLY A 56 12.53 -27.80 -8.33
CA GLY A 56 13.32 -26.65 -8.76
C GLY A 56 12.64 -25.72 -9.74
N LEU A 57 13.36 -25.34 -10.81
CA LEU A 57 12.96 -24.30 -11.75
C LEU A 57 11.59 -24.57 -12.42
N PRO A 58 11.28 -25.77 -12.94
CA PRO A 58 9.97 -26.07 -13.51
C PRO A 58 8.77 -25.83 -12.57
N VAL A 59 8.96 -26.02 -11.26
CA VAL A 59 7.86 -25.94 -10.27
C VAL A 59 7.81 -24.54 -9.65
N PHE A 60 8.93 -24.04 -9.16
CA PHE A 60 8.97 -22.81 -8.36
C PHE A 60 9.39 -21.58 -9.18
N GLY A 61 10.10 -21.77 -10.29
CA GLY A 61 10.74 -20.68 -11.02
C GLY A 61 12.02 -20.15 -10.37
N PHE A 62 12.50 -19.03 -10.90
CA PHE A 62 13.64 -18.31 -10.35
C PHE A 62 13.30 -17.63 -9.01
N PRO A 63 14.26 -17.46 -8.09
CA PRO A 63 14.09 -16.58 -6.94
C PRO A 63 13.96 -15.13 -7.41
N ILE A 64 12.97 -14.40 -6.89
CA ILE A 64 12.68 -13.01 -7.27
C ILE A 64 12.98 -12.02 -6.13
N THR A 65 13.29 -12.53 -4.93
CA THR A 65 13.80 -11.75 -3.81
C THR A 65 14.98 -12.45 -3.14
N ALA A 66 15.73 -11.71 -2.33
CA ALA A 66 16.54 -12.29 -1.27
C ALA A 66 15.63 -12.82 -0.15
N SER A 67 16.15 -13.70 0.71
CA SER A 67 15.42 -14.13 1.90
C SER A 67 15.34 -13.00 2.93
N ALA A 68 14.16 -12.75 3.49
CA ALA A 68 13.91 -11.74 4.50
C ALA A 68 12.92 -12.22 5.57
N SER A 69 12.83 -11.53 6.70
CA SER A 69 11.78 -11.79 7.70
C SER A 69 10.49 -11.13 7.24
N GLU A 70 9.43 -11.91 7.02
CA GLU A 70 8.10 -11.41 6.65
C GLU A 70 7.05 -11.89 7.66
N ILE A 71 5.93 -11.17 7.78
CA ILE A 71 4.80 -11.59 8.62
C ILE A 71 3.90 -12.49 7.78
N ASN A 72 3.68 -13.72 8.22
CA ASN A 72 2.66 -14.59 7.65
C ASN A 72 1.29 -14.06 8.06
N ARG A 73 0.45 -13.83 7.06
CA ARG A 73 -0.88 -13.27 7.19
C ARG A 73 -1.83 -14.16 8.00
N ASP A 74 -1.77 -15.47 7.81
CA ASP A 74 -2.70 -16.43 8.42
C ASP A 74 -2.39 -16.66 9.91
N THR A 75 -1.10 -16.62 10.29
CA THR A 75 -0.66 -16.86 11.67
C THR A 75 -0.33 -15.58 12.45
N GLY A 76 -0.06 -14.47 11.76
CA GLY A 76 0.45 -13.23 12.33
C GLY A 76 1.91 -13.31 12.83
N GLN A 77 2.59 -14.45 12.64
CA GLN A 77 3.97 -14.66 13.09
C GLN A 77 4.96 -14.24 12.01
N SER A 78 6.20 -13.92 12.41
CA SER A 78 7.26 -13.66 11.43
C SER A 78 8.07 -14.90 11.12
N TYR A 79 8.28 -15.15 9.83
CA TYR A 79 9.10 -16.24 9.31
C TYR A 79 10.15 -15.73 8.34
N SER A 80 11.29 -16.43 8.28
CA SER A 80 12.22 -16.26 7.17
C SER A 80 11.53 -16.71 5.90
N THR A 81 11.46 -15.82 4.92
CA THR A 81 10.64 -15.94 3.72
C THR A 81 11.47 -15.60 2.50
N GLN A 82 11.28 -16.35 1.41
CA GLN A 82 11.85 -16.00 0.10
C GLN A 82 10.81 -16.23 -1.00
N TRP A 83 10.72 -15.30 -1.94
CA TRP A 83 9.81 -15.36 -3.06
C TRP A 83 10.49 -15.90 -4.32
N PHE A 84 9.74 -16.70 -5.06
CA PHE A 84 10.06 -17.23 -6.37
C PHE A 84 8.97 -16.85 -7.35
N GLU A 85 9.20 -16.96 -8.65
CA GLU A 85 8.22 -16.59 -9.69
C GLU A 85 6.83 -17.22 -9.45
N ARG A 86 6.77 -18.46 -8.93
CA ARG A 86 5.52 -19.23 -8.78
C ARG A 86 5.10 -19.49 -7.33
N ASN A 87 6.01 -19.37 -6.36
CA ASN A 87 5.73 -19.73 -4.97
C ASN A 87 6.46 -18.82 -3.97
N ARG A 88 5.99 -18.83 -2.71
CA ARG A 88 6.63 -18.21 -1.56
C ARG A 88 7.01 -19.29 -0.56
N PHE A 89 8.28 -19.33 -0.16
CA PHE A 89 8.78 -20.29 0.84
C PHE A 89 8.88 -19.61 2.20
N GLU A 90 8.51 -20.33 3.25
CA GLU A 90 8.56 -19.87 4.64
C GLU A 90 9.24 -20.93 5.52
N ILE A 91 10.22 -20.55 6.33
CA ILE A 91 10.86 -21.44 7.31
C ILE A 91 10.06 -21.41 8.61
N HIS A 92 9.52 -22.56 8.98
CA HIS A 92 8.78 -22.81 10.21
C HIS A 92 9.63 -23.64 11.18
N PRO A 93 10.48 -23.01 12.02
CA PRO A 93 11.38 -23.73 12.94
C PRO A 93 10.65 -24.56 14.00
N GLU A 94 9.37 -24.26 14.24
CA GLU A 94 8.49 -25.04 15.12
C GLU A 94 8.13 -26.43 14.57
N ASN A 95 8.30 -26.65 13.27
CA ASN A 95 7.97 -27.91 12.60
C ASN A 95 9.22 -28.76 12.38
N ALA A 96 9.08 -30.08 12.52
CA ALA A 96 10.12 -31.02 12.12
C ALA A 96 10.15 -31.20 10.60
N ALA A 97 11.33 -31.52 10.05
CA ALA A 97 11.46 -31.90 8.64
C ALA A 97 10.55 -33.11 8.31
N PRO A 98 9.92 -33.15 7.12
CA PRO A 98 10.07 -32.22 5.98
C PRO A 98 9.15 -30.98 6.01
N TYR A 99 8.44 -30.70 7.10
CA TYR A 99 7.45 -29.60 7.19
C TYR A 99 8.01 -28.28 7.76
N ASN A 100 9.33 -28.20 7.91
CA ASN A 100 10.05 -27.01 8.38
C ASN A 100 10.19 -25.92 7.30
N VAL A 101 9.88 -26.24 6.04
CA VAL A 101 9.70 -25.25 4.96
C VAL A 101 8.31 -25.44 4.38
N LEU A 102 7.47 -24.41 4.43
CA LEU A 102 6.11 -24.43 3.90
C LEU A 102 5.94 -23.46 2.73
N LEU A 103 4.99 -23.79 1.87
CA LEU A 103 4.59 -22.96 0.74
C LEU A 103 3.40 -22.07 1.12
N GLY A 104 3.52 -20.78 0.82
CA GLY A 104 2.43 -19.82 0.92
C GLY A 104 1.24 -20.19 0.02
N ARG A 105 0.03 -19.84 0.45
CA ARG A 105 -1.24 -20.12 -0.24
C ARG A 105 -1.49 -19.10 -1.37
N LEU A 106 -0.57 -19.04 -2.34
CA LEU A 106 -0.55 -17.97 -3.33
C LEU A 106 -1.79 -17.93 -4.24
N GLY A 107 -2.49 -19.05 -4.45
CA GLY A 107 -3.74 -19.02 -5.23
C GLY A 107 -4.87 -18.33 -4.46
N ASP A 108 -5.00 -18.61 -3.16
CA ASP A 108 -5.94 -17.90 -2.27
C ASP A 108 -5.54 -16.43 -2.08
N ASP A 109 -4.25 -16.15 -1.90
CA ASP A 109 -3.72 -14.78 -1.78
C ASP A 109 -4.06 -13.95 -3.03
N ARG A 110 -3.84 -14.52 -4.24
CA ARG A 110 -4.10 -13.81 -5.49
C ARG A 110 -5.58 -13.60 -5.75
N LEU A 111 -6.43 -14.63 -5.56
CA LEU A 111 -7.88 -14.48 -5.70
C LEU A 111 -8.42 -13.38 -4.79
N ARG A 112 -7.93 -13.31 -3.54
CA ARG A 112 -8.31 -12.25 -2.62
C ARG A 112 -7.80 -10.87 -3.04
N GLN A 113 -6.58 -10.77 -3.58
CA GLN A 113 -6.06 -9.52 -4.13
C GLN A 113 -6.91 -9.01 -5.31
N GLU A 114 -7.60 -9.91 -6.00
CA GLU A 114 -8.58 -9.61 -7.06
C GLU A 114 -10.02 -9.44 -6.54
N ASP A 115 -10.22 -9.38 -5.21
CA ASP A 115 -11.53 -9.33 -4.55
C ASP A 115 -12.47 -10.49 -4.91
N ARG A 116 -11.90 -11.68 -5.14
CA ARG A 116 -12.64 -12.91 -5.46
C ARG A 116 -12.64 -13.86 -4.27
N ASP A 117 -13.78 -14.01 -3.59
CA ASP A 117 -13.94 -15.04 -2.55
C ASP A 117 -14.31 -16.40 -3.17
N TRP A 118 -13.33 -17.29 -3.28
CA TRP A 118 -13.50 -18.63 -3.84
C TRP A 118 -14.55 -19.48 -3.12
N ARG A 119 -14.87 -19.16 -1.85
CA ARG A 119 -15.94 -19.88 -1.12
C ARG A 119 -17.31 -19.70 -1.78
N THR A 120 -17.49 -18.60 -2.51
CA THR A 120 -18.72 -18.26 -3.23
C THR A 120 -18.76 -18.83 -4.65
N PHE A 121 -17.68 -19.45 -5.13
CA PHE A 121 -17.64 -20.01 -6.48
C PHE A 121 -18.61 -21.19 -6.62
N PRO A 122 -19.13 -21.44 -7.84
CA PRO A 122 -19.91 -22.64 -8.14
C PRO A 122 -19.16 -23.91 -7.73
N LYS A 123 -19.88 -24.85 -7.11
CA LYS A 123 -19.33 -26.10 -6.60
C LYS A 123 -19.52 -27.24 -7.60
N ALA A 124 -18.59 -28.20 -7.61
CA ALA A 124 -18.72 -29.42 -8.38
C ALA A 124 -19.87 -30.30 -7.85
N ASP A 125 -20.39 -31.17 -8.72
CA ASP A 125 -21.23 -32.28 -8.28
C ASP A 125 -20.38 -33.22 -7.40
N PRO A 126 -20.83 -33.62 -6.19
CA PRO A 126 -20.09 -34.54 -5.32
C PRO A 126 -19.75 -35.90 -5.93
N SER A 127 -20.41 -36.30 -7.03
CA SER A 127 -20.11 -37.51 -7.80
C SER A 127 -19.04 -37.31 -8.88
N SER A 128 -18.55 -36.08 -9.07
CA SER A 128 -17.51 -35.76 -10.04
C SER A 128 -16.20 -36.50 -9.70
N PRO A 129 -15.45 -36.98 -10.71
CA PRO A 129 -14.10 -37.48 -10.49
C PRO A 129 -13.22 -36.44 -9.79
N HIS A 130 -12.35 -36.89 -8.89
CA HIS A 130 -11.38 -36.02 -8.19
C HIS A 130 -12.04 -34.90 -7.36
N TYR A 131 -13.23 -35.16 -6.82
CA TYR A 131 -13.96 -34.25 -5.95
C TYR A 131 -13.36 -34.19 -4.54
N TYR A 132 -13.17 -32.97 -4.04
CA TYR A 132 -12.71 -32.68 -2.68
C TYR A 132 -13.83 -32.05 -1.86
N ALA A 133 -14.37 -32.83 -0.91
CA ALA A 133 -15.49 -32.40 -0.07
C ALA A 133 -15.19 -31.18 0.81
N LEU A 134 -13.92 -30.94 1.17
CA LEU A 134 -13.53 -29.82 2.03
C LEU A 134 -13.75 -28.46 1.37
N THR A 135 -13.51 -28.37 0.06
CA THR A 135 -13.67 -27.12 -0.70
C THR A 135 -14.92 -27.12 -1.57
N GLY A 136 -15.48 -28.31 -1.85
CA GLY A 136 -16.61 -28.52 -2.75
C GLY A 136 -16.23 -28.45 -4.23
N HIS A 137 -14.95 -28.61 -4.56
CA HIS A 137 -14.43 -28.51 -5.93
C HIS A 137 -13.81 -29.81 -6.42
N ALA A 138 -13.81 -30.02 -7.72
CA ALA A 138 -13.19 -31.19 -8.36
C ALA A 138 -12.02 -30.78 -9.26
N ILE A 139 -10.96 -31.58 -9.27
CA ILE A 139 -9.83 -31.32 -10.20
C ILE A 139 -10.25 -31.72 -11.62
N ALA A 140 -10.12 -30.78 -12.56
CA ALA A 140 -10.53 -31.03 -13.94
C ALA A 140 -9.68 -32.14 -14.59
N PRO A 141 -10.25 -32.97 -15.48
CA PRO A 141 -9.51 -34.04 -16.17
C PRO A 141 -8.25 -33.55 -16.90
N GLN A 142 -8.27 -32.32 -17.42
CA GLN A 142 -7.14 -31.67 -18.10
C GLN A 142 -5.93 -31.46 -17.16
N PHE A 143 -6.20 -31.29 -15.86
CA PHE A 143 -5.20 -30.99 -14.85
C PHE A 143 -4.85 -32.19 -13.95
N TRP A 144 -5.71 -33.20 -13.89
CA TRP A 144 -5.55 -34.33 -12.97
C TRP A 144 -4.21 -35.04 -13.11
N SER A 145 -3.79 -35.36 -14.35
CA SER A 145 -2.52 -36.05 -14.61
C SER A 145 -1.31 -35.22 -14.17
N TYR A 146 -1.36 -33.90 -14.32
CA TYR A 146 -0.31 -33.01 -13.85
C TYR A 146 -0.30 -32.93 -12.33
N TRP A 147 -1.47 -32.70 -11.71
CA TRP A 147 -1.60 -32.58 -10.26
C TRP A 147 -1.09 -33.83 -9.54
N ARG A 148 -1.55 -35.01 -9.93
CA ARG A 148 -1.12 -36.29 -9.32
C ARG A 148 0.32 -36.71 -9.66
N GLY A 149 0.90 -36.08 -10.66
CA GLY A 149 2.23 -36.38 -11.19
C GLY A 149 3.33 -35.46 -10.65
N HIS A 150 2.98 -34.52 -9.77
CA HIS A 150 3.90 -33.60 -9.12
C HIS A 150 3.55 -33.50 -7.63
N GLY A 151 4.57 -33.41 -6.79
CA GLY A 151 4.41 -33.32 -5.35
C GLY A 151 5.73 -32.97 -4.67
N LEU A 152 5.67 -32.64 -3.39
CA LEU A 152 6.86 -32.46 -2.57
C LEU A 152 7.48 -33.82 -2.21
N GLU A 153 8.80 -33.89 -2.04
CA GLU A 153 9.50 -35.08 -1.54
C GLU A 153 9.24 -35.22 -0.03
N LEU A 154 8.29 -36.10 0.34
CA LEU A 154 7.94 -36.39 1.72
C LEU A 154 8.31 -37.81 2.14
N GLY A 155 9.10 -38.52 1.33
CA GLY A 155 9.61 -39.86 1.58
C GLY A 155 8.74 -41.00 1.06
N ASP A 156 7.74 -40.73 0.22
CA ASP A 156 6.93 -41.79 -0.39
C ASP A 156 7.65 -42.42 -1.61
N PRO A 157 7.44 -43.73 -1.90
CA PRO A 157 8.13 -44.38 -3.03
C PRO A 157 7.77 -43.84 -4.43
N ALA A 158 6.63 -43.13 -4.52
CA ALA A 158 6.12 -42.47 -5.70
C ALA A 158 5.24 -41.31 -5.25
N ILE A 159 4.97 -40.36 -6.16
CA ILE A 159 4.18 -39.18 -5.86
C ILE A 159 2.80 -39.58 -5.34
N SER A 160 2.59 -39.31 -4.06
CA SER A 160 1.34 -39.62 -3.37
C SER A 160 0.40 -38.43 -3.34
N GLU A 161 -0.86 -38.67 -2.97
CA GLU A 161 -1.84 -37.59 -2.84
C GLU A 161 -1.40 -36.54 -1.80
N ARG A 162 -0.77 -36.95 -0.69
CA ARG A 162 -0.28 -36.00 0.32
C ARG A 162 0.85 -35.12 -0.21
N GLU A 163 1.68 -35.63 -1.12
CA GLU A 163 2.78 -34.90 -1.73
C GLU A 163 2.26 -33.87 -2.73
N SER A 164 1.26 -34.23 -3.55
CA SER A 164 0.56 -33.31 -4.44
C SER A 164 -0.23 -32.23 -3.68
N LEU A 165 -0.92 -32.61 -2.59
CA LEU A 165 -1.61 -31.66 -1.71
C LEU A 165 -0.63 -30.70 -1.03
N ALA A 166 0.55 -31.17 -0.62
CA ALA A 166 1.54 -30.30 0.00
C ALA A 166 2.11 -29.28 -0.99
N LEU A 167 2.25 -29.66 -2.28
CA LEU A 167 2.73 -28.76 -3.33
C LEU A 167 1.66 -27.76 -3.79
N PHE A 168 0.49 -28.23 -4.23
CA PHE A 168 -0.53 -27.39 -4.86
C PHE A 168 -1.67 -27.00 -3.93
N GLY A 169 -1.94 -27.81 -2.92
CA GLY A 169 -3.14 -27.72 -2.08
C GLY A 169 -4.41 -28.18 -2.78
N LEU A 170 -5.53 -27.86 -2.14
CA LEU A 170 -6.87 -28.25 -2.60
C LEU A 170 -7.35 -27.37 -3.76
N PRO A 171 -8.22 -27.89 -4.66
CA PRO A 171 -8.85 -27.06 -5.68
C PRO A 171 -9.79 -26.03 -5.04
N LEU A 172 -9.70 -24.79 -5.52
CA LEU A 172 -10.48 -23.63 -5.05
C LEU A 172 -11.54 -23.17 -6.06
N SER A 173 -11.50 -23.67 -7.30
CA SER A 173 -12.46 -23.33 -8.34
C SER A 173 -12.77 -24.53 -9.23
N GLU A 174 -13.86 -24.46 -9.97
CA GLU A 174 -14.02 -25.25 -11.21
C GLU A 174 -13.15 -24.65 -12.34
N PRO A 175 -12.82 -25.40 -13.40
CA PRO A 175 -12.04 -24.88 -14.51
C PRO A 175 -12.84 -23.85 -15.32
N ALA A 176 -12.24 -22.70 -15.64
CA ALA A 176 -12.84 -21.63 -16.43
C ALA A 176 -11.83 -21.01 -17.39
N MET A 177 -12.28 -20.45 -18.52
CA MET A 177 -11.39 -19.67 -19.40
C MET A 177 -11.09 -18.33 -18.71
N GLU A 178 -9.80 -18.06 -18.46
CA GLU A 178 -9.32 -16.81 -17.86
C GLU A 178 -8.20 -16.22 -18.71
N THR A 179 -8.02 -14.90 -18.65
CA THR A 179 -6.88 -14.22 -19.28
C THR A 179 -5.72 -14.18 -18.29
N ASN A 180 -4.60 -14.81 -18.62
CA ASN A 180 -3.42 -14.84 -17.75
C ASN A 180 -2.60 -13.54 -17.84
N SER A 181 -1.54 -13.43 -17.03
CA SER A 181 -0.66 -12.25 -16.99
C SER A 181 0.11 -11.99 -18.29
N SER A 182 0.19 -12.98 -19.20
CA SER A 182 0.79 -12.83 -20.53
C SER A 182 -0.21 -12.34 -21.59
N GLY A 183 -1.50 -12.21 -21.23
CA GLY A 183 -2.58 -11.81 -22.12
C GLY A 183 -3.25 -12.97 -22.88
N ASP A 184 -2.84 -14.22 -22.63
CA ASP A 184 -3.44 -15.39 -23.26
C ASP A 184 -4.74 -15.77 -22.54
N THR A 185 -5.78 -16.11 -23.29
CA THR A 185 -7.00 -16.69 -22.73
C THR A 185 -6.92 -18.21 -22.72
N VAL A 186 -6.76 -18.79 -21.53
CA VAL A 186 -6.50 -20.24 -21.35
C VAL A 186 -7.43 -20.83 -20.30
N LEU A 187 -7.71 -22.13 -20.44
CA LEU A 187 -8.49 -22.85 -19.42
C LEU A 187 -7.64 -22.88 -18.14
N THR A 188 -8.22 -22.39 -17.06
CA THR A 188 -7.55 -22.10 -15.81
C THR A 188 -8.29 -22.75 -14.65
N GLN A 189 -7.56 -23.31 -13.69
CA GLN A 189 -8.12 -23.77 -12.41
C GLN A 189 -7.26 -23.29 -11.25
N TRP A 190 -7.91 -22.80 -10.20
CA TRP A 190 -7.25 -22.28 -9.00
C TRP A 190 -7.14 -23.36 -7.92
N PHE A 191 -5.98 -23.39 -7.26
CA PHE A 191 -5.65 -24.24 -6.12
C PHE A 191 -5.13 -23.36 -4.98
N GLU A 192 -5.07 -23.87 -3.75
CA GLU A 192 -4.60 -23.07 -2.62
C GLU A 192 -3.25 -22.41 -2.84
N ARG A 193 -2.31 -23.10 -3.50
CA ARG A 193 -0.92 -22.66 -3.66
C ARG A 193 -0.51 -22.41 -5.12
N ALA A 194 -1.40 -22.60 -6.07
CA ALA A 194 -1.07 -22.53 -7.49
C ALA A 194 -2.28 -22.16 -8.36
N ARG A 195 -1.99 -21.64 -9.56
CA ARG A 195 -2.95 -21.50 -10.66
C ARG A 195 -2.47 -22.37 -11.80
N PHE A 196 -3.29 -23.31 -12.25
CA PHE A 196 -2.97 -24.18 -13.38
C PHE A 196 -3.56 -23.61 -14.65
N GLU A 197 -2.78 -23.64 -15.73
CA GLU A 197 -3.15 -23.13 -17.05
C GLU A 197 -2.95 -24.22 -18.09
N TYR A 198 -3.98 -24.50 -18.89
CA TYR A 198 -3.95 -25.55 -19.91
C TYR A 198 -3.62 -24.98 -21.29
N HIS A 199 -2.53 -25.48 -21.87
CA HIS A 199 -1.94 -25.05 -23.12
C HIS A 199 -1.81 -26.25 -24.09
N PRO A 200 -2.90 -26.67 -24.76
CA PRO A 200 -2.92 -27.91 -25.58
C PRO A 200 -1.96 -27.87 -26.78
N ASP A 201 -1.62 -26.68 -27.25
CA ASP A 201 -0.71 -26.48 -28.39
C ASP A 201 0.77 -26.57 -28.00
N LYS A 202 1.09 -26.67 -26.70
CA LYS A 202 2.47 -26.84 -26.21
C LYS A 202 2.85 -28.33 -26.21
N PRO A 203 4.11 -28.67 -26.50
CA PRO A 203 4.57 -30.05 -26.36
C PRO A 203 4.58 -30.47 -24.88
N ALA A 204 4.35 -31.75 -24.61
CA ALA A 204 4.62 -32.30 -23.28
C ALA A 204 6.09 -32.04 -22.91
N PRO A 205 6.40 -31.61 -21.67
CA PRO A 205 5.54 -31.54 -20.47
C PRO A 205 4.77 -30.21 -20.27
N TYR A 206 4.89 -29.24 -21.18
CA TYR A 206 4.38 -27.87 -21.01
C TYR A 206 2.90 -27.68 -21.35
N ILE A 207 2.13 -28.76 -21.40
CA ILE A 207 0.69 -28.74 -21.65
C ILE A 207 -0.06 -28.14 -20.44
N VAL A 208 0.47 -28.33 -19.24
CA VAL A 208 -0.01 -27.62 -18.04
C VAL A 208 1.13 -26.76 -17.54
N LEU A 209 0.88 -25.47 -17.40
CA LEU A 209 1.80 -24.50 -16.84
C LEU A 209 1.24 -23.96 -15.53
N LEU A 210 2.14 -23.58 -14.63
CA LEU A 210 1.81 -22.88 -13.40
C LEU A 210 1.91 -21.37 -13.65
N GLY A 211 0.87 -20.64 -13.27
CA GLY A 211 0.89 -19.17 -13.28
C GLY A 211 2.00 -18.60 -12.40
N LEU A 212 2.53 -17.44 -12.77
CA LEU A 212 3.63 -16.77 -12.07
C LEU A 212 3.10 -16.02 -10.83
N LEU A 213 2.42 -16.74 -9.94
CA LEU A 213 1.69 -16.11 -8.83
C LEU A 213 2.61 -15.33 -7.88
N GLY A 214 3.87 -15.74 -7.73
CA GLY A 214 4.86 -14.99 -6.97
C GLY A 214 5.13 -13.63 -7.61
N ASP A 215 5.39 -13.61 -8.92
CA ASP A 215 5.56 -12.36 -9.68
C ASP A 215 4.30 -11.50 -9.68
N GLU A 216 3.13 -12.10 -9.91
CA GLU A 216 1.86 -11.37 -10.01
C GLU A 216 1.49 -10.68 -8.69
N ILE A 217 1.63 -11.40 -7.57
CA ILE A 217 1.37 -10.84 -6.23
C ILE A 217 2.41 -9.76 -5.90
N ARG A 218 3.68 -10.01 -6.22
CA ARG A 218 4.78 -9.06 -5.97
C ARG A 218 4.67 -7.81 -6.84
N ALA A 219 4.35 -7.95 -8.12
CA ALA A 219 4.20 -6.85 -9.06
C ALA A 219 3.02 -5.96 -8.70
N ALA A 220 1.92 -6.53 -8.19
CA ALA A 220 0.81 -5.74 -7.65
C ALA A 220 1.19 -4.96 -6.38
N ARG A 221 2.22 -5.40 -5.64
CA ARG A 221 2.82 -4.67 -4.51
C ARG A 221 3.94 -3.72 -4.93
N THR A 222 4.47 -3.85 -6.14
CA THR A 222 5.47 -2.91 -6.66
C THR A 222 4.76 -1.64 -7.09
N PRO A 223 5.27 -0.46 -6.70
CA PRO A 223 4.70 0.80 -7.14
C PRO A 223 4.62 0.91 -8.66
N GLN A 224 3.44 1.19 -9.18
CA GLN A 224 3.25 1.50 -10.59
C GLN A 224 3.37 3.00 -10.80
N ILE A 225 4.29 3.42 -11.67
CA ILE A 225 4.43 4.83 -12.04
C ILE A 225 3.25 5.21 -12.94
N ILE A 226 2.48 6.22 -12.51
CA ILE A 226 1.40 6.84 -13.29
C ILE A 226 1.97 7.71 -14.40
N THR A 227 2.89 8.61 -14.05
CA THR A 227 3.57 9.50 -15.00
C THR A 227 5.03 9.67 -14.62
N LYS A 228 5.88 9.68 -15.66
CA LYS A 228 7.33 9.93 -15.53
C LYS A 228 7.69 11.42 -15.54
N THR A 229 6.73 12.30 -15.76
CA THR A 229 6.97 13.75 -15.72
C THR A 229 6.69 14.32 -14.36
N ALA A 230 7.52 15.29 -13.98
CA ALA A 230 7.43 15.95 -12.69
C ALA A 230 6.12 16.75 -12.60
N SER A 231 5.25 16.35 -11.66
CA SER A 231 4.16 17.21 -11.21
C SER A 231 4.74 18.37 -10.42
N VAL A 232 4.24 19.58 -10.65
CA VAL A 232 4.67 20.78 -9.91
C VAL A 232 3.81 21.06 -8.68
N ALA A 233 2.60 20.49 -8.62
CA ALA A 233 1.70 20.56 -7.48
C ALA A 233 1.35 19.16 -6.93
N PRO A 234 0.86 19.06 -5.68
CA PRO A 234 0.26 17.84 -5.14
C PRO A 234 -0.84 17.28 -6.06
N PRO A 235 -0.83 15.97 -6.39
CA PRO A 235 -1.92 15.37 -7.13
C PRO A 235 -3.19 15.31 -6.27
N VAL A 236 -4.34 15.41 -6.93
CA VAL A 236 -5.66 15.28 -6.30
C VAL A 236 -6.18 13.87 -6.54
N VAL A 237 -6.60 13.19 -5.49
CA VAL A 237 -7.18 11.84 -5.54
C VAL A 237 -8.65 11.91 -5.15
N ALA A 238 -9.54 11.43 -6.01
CA ALA A 238 -10.97 11.41 -5.72
C ALA A 238 -11.66 10.23 -6.41
N GLY A 239 -12.32 9.37 -5.61
CA GLY A 239 -12.87 8.11 -6.11
C GLY A 239 -11.78 7.22 -6.69
N HIS A 240 -11.97 6.78 -7.93
CA HIS A 240 -11.02 6.01 -8.73
C HIS A 240 -10.12 6.88 -9.64
N TYR A 241 -10.10 8.20 -9.46
CA TYR A 241 -9.32 9.12 -10.28
C TYR A 241 -8.11 9.71 -9.55
N VAL A 242 -7.06 9.97 -10.33
CA VAL A 242 -5.93 10.84 -9.94
C VAL A 242 -5.82 11.97 -10.93
N PHE A 243 -5.66 13.19 -10.44
CA PHE A 243 -5.48 14.41 -11.23
C PHE A 243 -4.15 15.07 -10.89
N TRP A 244 -3.48 15.63 -11.89
CA TRP A 244 -2.18 16.28 -11.70
C TRP A 244 -1.88 17.35 -12.75
N ASP A 245 -0.93 18.20 -12.39
CA ASP A 245 -0.33 19.19 -13.28
C ASP A 245 0.79 18.54 -14.08
N ASP A 246 0.78 18.76 -15.39
CA ASP A 246 1.74 18.16 -16.28
C ASP A 246 2.48 19.18 -17.14
N ILE A 247 3.80 18.99 -17.24
CA ILE A 247 4.73 19.83 -18.00
C ILE A 247 5.19 19.18 -19.32
N ARG A 248 4.69 17.99 -19.68
CA ARG A 248 5.09 17.26 -20.92
C ARG A 248 4.99 18.10 -22.18
N ASN A 249 3.99 18.96 -22.27
CA ASN A 249 3.75 19.85 -23.42
C ASN A 249 4.01 21.31 -23.08
N GLN A 250 4.82 21.60 -22.06
CA GLN A 250 5.18 22.96 -21.71
C GLN A 250 5.89 23.65 -22.89
N PRO A 251 5.44 24.85 -23.32
CA PRO A 251 6.11 25.59 -24.39
C PRO A 251 7.57 25.89 -24.05
N ALA A 252 8.45 25.75 -25.04
CA ALA A 252 9.88 26.03 -24.86
C ALA A 252 10.11 27.48 -24.39
N GLY A 253 10.92 27.63 -23.34
CA GLY A 253 11.23 28.94 -22.74
C GLY A 253 10.21 29.43 -21.69
N THR A 254 9.24 28.60 -21.29
CA THR A 254 8.33 28.87 -20.17
C THR A 254 8.65 27.94 -19.00
N THR A 255 8.42 28.39 -17.75
CA THR A 255 8.79 27.62 -16.54
C THR A 255 7.64 27.34 -15.58
N GLU A 256 6.42 27.78 -15.89
CA GLU A 256 5.25 27.71 -14.98
C GLU A 256 3.96 27.26 -15.66
N LEU A 257 3.97 27.08 -16.99
CA LEU A 257 2.77 26.65 -17.71
C LEU A 257 2.61 25.14 -17.62
N VAL A 258 1.44 24.71 -17.15
CA VAL A 258 1.06 23.30 -16.98
C VAL A 258 -0.26 23.01 -17.69
N GLN A 259 -0.54 21.73 -17.89
CA GLN A 259 -1.87 21.24 -18.26
C GLN A 259 -2.39 20.30 -17.18
N LEU A 260 -3.70 20.31 -16.96
CA LEU A 260 -4.36 19.38 -16.04
C LEU A 260 -4.63 18.07 -16.77
N TYR A 261 -4.16 16.98 -16.19
CA TYR A 261 -4.41 15.62 -16.63
C TYR A 261 -5.16 14.84 -15.57
N GLY A 262 -5.90 13.83 -16.02
CA GLY A 262 -6.57 12.86 -15.17
C GLY A 262 -6.27 11.45 -15.62
N ARG A 263 -6.23 10.51 -14.68
CA ARG A 263 -6.18 9.08 -14.95
C ARG A 263 -7.29 8.38 -14.19
N ASP A 264 -8.04 7.58 -14.92
CA ASP A 264 -8.97 6.61 -14.36
C ASP A 264 -8.15 5.36 -13.97
N LEU A 265 -8.14 5.02 -12.69
CA LEU A 265 -7.30 3.94 -12.15
C LEU A 265 -7.82 2.55 -12.52
N ASP A 266 -9.14 2.40 -12.68
CA ASP A 266 -9.79 1.14 -13.05
C ASP A 266 -9.41 0.74 -14.48
N THR A 267 -9.66 1.68 -15.40
CA THR A 267 -9.39 1.48 -16.83
C THR A 267 -7.94 1.77 -17.20
N LYS A 268 -7.17 2.37 -16.28
CA LYS A 268 -5.78 2.84 -16.45
C LYS A 268 -5.63 3.93 -17.52
N THR A 269 -6.73 4.52 -17.97
CA THR A 269 -6.79 5.47 -19.08
C THR A 269 -6.44 6.87 -18.60
N GLU A 270 -5.47 7.49 -19.25
CA GLU A 270 -5.13 8.91 -19.07
C GLU A 270 -5.93 9.78 -20.04
N PHE A 271 -6.37 10.95 -19.59
CA PHE A 271 -7.09 11.93 -20.38
C PHE A 271 -6.67 13.37 -20.03
N LEU A 272 -6.70 14.24 -21.05
CA LEU A 272 -6.41 15.66 -20.91
C LEU A 272 -7.65 16.42 -20.45
N ILE A 273 -7.51 17.29 -19.44
CA ILE A 273 -8.59 18.14 -18.94
C ILE A 273 -8.48 19.54 -19.54
N THR A 274 -7.29 20.15 -19.48
CA THR A 274 -7.08 21.50 -20.02
C THR A 274 -6.29 21.47 -21.34
N PRO A 275 -6.92 21.81 -22.48
CA PRO A 275 -6.29 21.66 -23.79
C PRO A 275 -5.15 22.66 -24.04
N THR A 276 -5.07 23.73 -23.25
CA THR A 276 -4.08 24.79 -23.37
C THR A 276 -3.24 24.87 -22.11
N PRO A 277 -1.90 24.95 -22.20
CA PRO A 277 -1.05 25.24 -21.04
C PRO A 277 -1.41 26.57 -20.37
N GLY A 278 -1.42 26.60 -19.04
CA GLY A 278 -1.79 27.77 -18.24
C GLY A 278 -1.22 27.70 -16.82
N THR A 279 -1.37 28.78 -16.07
CA THR A 279 -1.05 28.87 -14.63
C THR A 279 -2.31 28.56 -13.82
N TYR A 280 -2.79 27.32 -13.90
CA TYR A 280 -3.95 26.86 -13.16
C TYR A 280 -3.65 26.91 -11.65
N GLY A 281 -4.61 27.40 -10.85
CA GLY A 281 -4.46 27.54 -9.39
C GLY A 281 -4.88 26.27 -8.64
N ASN A 282 -5.53 26.43 -7.48
CA ASN A 282 -5.94 25.28 -6.67
C ASN A 282 -6.88 24.34 -7.45
N VAL A 283 -6.78 23.03 -7.17
CA VAL A 283 -7.60 21.96 -7.79
C VAL A 283 -8.27 21.14 -6.69
N ALA A 284 -9.54 20.77 -6.88
CA ALA A 284 -10.26 19.88 -5.96
C ALA A 284 -11.28 19.00 -6.70
N SER A 285 -11.63 17.84 -6.14
CA SER A 285 -12.64 16.96 -6.72
C SER A 285 -13.38 16.15 -5.67
N ASP A 286 -14.64 15.81 -5.97
CA ASP A 286 -15.46 14.85 -5.23
C ASP A 286 -15.63 13.51 -5.96
N GLY A 287 -14.88 13.28 -7.05
CA GLY A 287 -14.94 12.08 -7.87
C GLY A 287 -16.04 12.07 -8.94
N ALA A 288 -16.98 13.02 -8.89
CA ALA A 288 -17.96 13.27 -9.96
C ALA A 288 -17.64 14.55 -10.74
N THR A 289 -17.15 15.56 -10.03
CA THR A 289 -16.75 16.87 -10.56
C THR A 289 -15.32 17.18 -10.15
N LEU A 290 -14.53 17.65 -11.10
CA LEU A 290 -13.23 18.30 -10.85
C LEU A 290 -13.43 19.81 -10.95
N VAL A 291 -12.84 20.59 -10.06
CA VAL A 291 -12.84 22.05 -10.11
C VAL A 291 -11.42 22.59 -10.02
N TRP A 292 -11.16 23.71 -10.68
CA TRP A 292 -9.90 24.43 -10.57
C TRP A 292 -10.07 25.94 -10.74
N GLU A 293 -9.07 26.67 -10.28
CA GLU A 293 -8.97 28.12 -10.47
C GLU A 293 -8.29 28.44 -11.81
N ASP A 294 -8.96 29.22 -12.65
CA ASP A 294 -8.46 29.54 -13.98
C ASP A 294 -7.33 30.58 -13.96
N PRO A 295 -6.34 30.47 -14.85
CA PRO A 295 -5.27 31.45 -14.98
C PRO A 295 -5.83 32.80 -15.40
N VAL A 296 -5.31 33.88 -14.81
CA VAL A 296 -5.60 35.24 -15.28
C VAL A 296 -4.38 35.81 -15.99
N PHE A 297 -4.54 36.13 -17.26
CA PHE A 297 -3.49 36.74 -18.05
C PHE A 297 -3.30 38.22 -17.64
N GLY A 298 -2.15 38.54 -17.06
CA GLY A 298 -1.74 39.93 -16.79
C GLY A 298 -2.06 40.48 -15.39
N THR A 299 -2.55 39.65 -14.45
CA THR A 299 -2.68 40.01 -13.02
C THR A 299 -2.17 38.89 -12.10
N GLN A 300 -2.04 39.14 -10.79
CA GLN A 300 -1.65 38.12 -9.79
C GLN A 300 -2.85 37.37 -9.16
N HIS A 301 -4.05 37.49 -9.73
CA HIS A 301 -5.29 37.02 -9.10
C HIS A 301 -6.12 36.19 -10.07
N HIS A 302 -6.63 35.03 -9.63
CA HIS A 302 -7.62 34.25 -10.37
C HIS A 302 -8.98 34.97 -10.36
N ASP A 303 -9.84 34.84 -11.38
CA ASP A 303 -11.17 35.50 -11.40
C ASP A 303 -12.33 34.52 -11.63
N ARG A 304 -12.01 33.25 -11.92
CA ARG A 304 -12.97 32.20 -12.24
C ARG A 304 -12.56 30.85 -11.66
N ILE A 305 -13.57 30.13 -11.17
CA ILE A 305 -13.48 28.68 -10.89
C ILE A 305 -14.23 27.96 -12.00
N THR A 306 -13.54 27.06 -12.68
CA THR A 306 -14.12 26.19 -13.70
C THR A 306 -14.32 24.79 -13.14
N GLY A 307 -15.44 24.17 -13.49
CA GLY A 307 -15.77 22.78 -13.20
C GLY A 307 -15.67 21.92 -14.46
N TYR A 308 -15.39 20.64 -14.26
CA TYR A 308 -15.36 19.60 -15.28
C TYR A 308 -16.12 18.38 -14.77
N ASN A 309 -17.18 18.02 -15.48
CA ASN A 309 -17.98 16.87 -15.15
C ASN A 309 -17.30 15.61 -15.69
N LEU A 310 -16.90 14.69 -14.78
CA LEU A 310 -16.07 13.53 -15.13
C LEU A 310 -16.81 12.49 -15.96
N GLN A 311 -18.14 12.47 -15.94
CA GLN A 311 -18.98 11.58 -16.72
C GLN A 311 -19.16 12.09 -18.17
N THR A 312 -19.54 13.36 -18.32
CA THR A 312 -19.84 13.97 -19.62
C THR A 312 -18.60 14.52 -20.32
N LYS A 313 -17.48 14.68 -19.59
CA LYS A 313 -16.22 15.27 -20.07
C LYS A 313 -16.38 16.72 -20.54
N GLN A 314 -17.34 17.45 -19.98
CA GLN A 314 -17.64 18.84 -20.32
C GLN A 314 -17.23 19.79 -19.21
N THR A 315 -16.73 20.96 -19.60
CA THR A 315 -16.44 22.08 -18.70
C THR A 315 -17.67 22.96 -18.49
N PHE A 316 -17.75 23.62 -17.34
CA PHE A 316 -18.76 24.62 -16.99
C PHE A 316 -18.21 25.63 -15.98
N THR A 317 -18.77 26.84 -15.95
CA THR A 317 -18.38 27.86 -14.96
C THR A 317 -19.05 27.60 -13.63
N VAL A 318 -18.27 27.53 -12.54
CA VAL A 318 -18.77 27.35 -11.17
C VAL A 318 -18.94 28.70 -10.45
N LEU A 319 -17.94 29.56 -10.57
CA LEU A 319 -17.90 30.88 -9.96
C LEU A 319 -17.12 31.82 -10.88
N GLU A 320 -17.65 33.01 -11.12
CA GLU A 320 -16.99 34.09 -11.84
C GLU A 320 -17.33 35.40 -11.13
N VAL A 321 -16.32 36.19 -10.78
CA VAL A 321 -16.50 37.47 -10.08
C VAL A 321 -15.56 38.53 -10.65
N SER A 322 -15.87 39.79 -10.40
CA SER A 322 -15.12 40.93 -10.97
C SER A 322 -13.68 41.08 -10.47
N SER A 323 -13.31 40.42 -9.36
CA SER A 323 -11.93 40.30 -8.87
C SER A 323 -11.90 39.30 -7.70
N LEU A 324 -11.46 38.05 -7.88
CA LEU A 324 -11.12 37.21 -6.71
C LEU A 324 -9.76 37.67 -6.21
N ASN A 325 -9.74 38.64 -5.30
CA ASN A 325 -8.54 38.83 -4.51
C ASN A 325 -8.41 37.64 -3.57
N VAL A 326 -7.64 36.66 -4.03
CA VAL A 326 -7.02 35.59 -3.25
C VAL A 326 -8.02 34.50 -2.82
N LEU A 327 -8.35 33.61 -3.75
CA LEU A 327 -8.70 32.24 -3.35
C LEU A 327 -7.42 31.59 -2.79
N GLY A 328 -7.41 31.32 -1.48
CA GLY A 328 -6.27 30.69 -0.82
C GLY A 328 -6.34 29.17 -0.83
N SER A 329 -7.55 28.61 -0.99
CA SER A 329 -7.80 27.18 -0.97
C SER A 329 -9.24 26.87 -1.39
N ILE A 330 -9.43 25.77 -2.15
CA ILE A 330 -10.73 25.21 -2.49
C ILE A 330 -10.81 23.75 -2.05
N ALA A 331 -12.02 23.29 -1.75
CA ALA A 331 -12.33 21.87 -1.54
C ALA A 331 -13.67 21.54 -2.19
N MET A 332 -13.88 20.26 -2.53
CA MET A 332 -15.09 19.80 -3.20
C MET A 332 -15.61 18.56 -2.49
N SER A 333 -16.90 18.54 -2.17
CA SER A 333 -17.53 17.35 -1.61
C SER A 333 -19.02 17.31 -1.94
N ASN A 334 -19.50 16.20 -2.48
CA ASN A 334 -20.92 15.92 -2.73
C ASN A 334 -21.64 17.06 -3.47
N GLY A 335 -21.06 17.59 -4.55
CA GLY A 335 -21.66 18.67 -5.33
C GLY A 335 -21.65 20.04 -4.66
N VAL A 336 -20.88 20.21 -3.58
CA VAL A 336 -20.67 21.49 -2.90
C VAL A 336 -19.20 21.91 -3.00
N LEU A 337 -18.98 23.10 -3.53
CA LEU A 337 -17.69 23.78 -3.53
C LEU A 337 -17.50 24.51 -2.21
N TYR A 338 -16.34 24.38 -1.59
CA TYR A 338 -15.88 25.19 -0.46
C TYR A 338 -14.71 26.03 -0.89
N TYR A 339 -14.67 27.30 -0.50
CA TYR A 339 -13.61 28.21 -0.88
C TYR A 339 -13.38 29.30 0.15
N VAL A 340 -12.15 29.80 0.15
CA VAL A 340 -11.74 30.96 0.94
C VAL A 340 -11.85 32.20 0.06
N ASP A 341 -12.56 33.22 0.52
CA ASP A 341 -12.59 34.55 -0.11
C ASP A 341 -11.96 35.56 0.84
N ASN A 342 -10.94 36.28 0.37
CA ASN A 342 -10.22 37.28 1.17
C ASN A 342 -10.50 38.72 0.72
N SER A 343 -11.52 38.94 -0.11
CA SER A 343 -11.96 40.28 -0.49
C SER A 343 -12.55 41.03 0.71
N ALA A 344 -12.30 42.33 0.79
CA ALA A 344 -12.69 43.14 1.95
C ALA A 344 -14.22 43.13 2.22
N SER A 345 -15.03 42.99 1.18
CA SER A 345 -16.50 42.95 1.27
C SER A 345 -17.09 41.55 1.40
N HIS A 346 -16.31 40.50 1.18
CA HIS A 346 -16.79 39.12 1.14
C HIS A 346 -15.82 38.15 1.85
N ARG A 347 -15.19 38.61 2.93
CA ARG A 347 -14.15 37.86 3.64
C ARG A 347 -14.70 36.65 4.40
N GLY A 348 -14.12 35.47 4.20
CA GLY A 348 -14.41 34.27 4.99
C GLY A 348 -14.27 32.95 4.24
N ILE A 349 -14.76 31.87 4.85
CA ILE A 349 -14.92 30.56 4.21
C ILE A 349 -16.39 30.42 3.80
N TYR A 350 -16.61 30.04 2.55
CA TYR A 350 -17.94 29.89 1.96
C TYR A 350 -18.14 28.48 1.44
N SER A 351 -19.41 28.10 1.33
CA SER A 351 -19.86 26.96 0.55
C SER A 351 -20.77 27.44 -0.58
N ARG A 352 -20.67 26.80 -1.73
CA ARG A 352 -21.56 26.99 -2.87
C ARG A 352 -22.07 25.64 -3.36
N THR A 353 -23.38 25.41 -3.29
CA THR A 353 -24.01 24.22 -3.84
C THR A 353 -24.14 24.35 -5.35
N LEU A 354 -23.50 23.46 -6.12
CA LEU A 354 -23.45 23.58 -7.58
C LEU A 354 -24.84 23.47 -8.23
N ALA A 355 -25.69 22.58 -7.72
CA ALA A 355 -27.01 22.34 -8.28
C ALA A 355 -27.97 23.52 -8.15
N THR A 356 -27.85 24.31 -7.07
CA THR A 356 -28.76 25.43 -6.76
C THR A 356 -28.11 26.79 -6.92
N ASN A 357 -26.78 26.83 -7.09
CA ASN A 357 -25.95 28.03 -7.04
C ASN A 357 -26.14 28.86 -5.75
N GLN A 358 -26.59 28.23 -4.67
CA GLN A 358 -26.75 28.88 -3.37
C GLN A 358 -25.40 28.93 -2.67
N GLU A 359 -25.10 30.11 -2.12
CA GLU A 359 -23.90 30.39 -1.37
C GLU A 359 -24.24 30.60 0.12
N HIS A 360 -23.40 30.05 0.99
CA HIS A 360 -23.53 30.20 2.43
C HIS A 360 -22.16 30.45 3.06
N GLN A 361 -22.06 31.52 3.84
CA GLN A 361 -20.86 31.80 4.65
C GLN A 361 -20.82 30.86 5.85
N ILE A 362 -19.69 30.15 6.00
CA ILE A 362 -19.44 29.22 7.10
C ILE A 362 -18.83 29.97 8.29
N THR A 363 -17.80 30.76 8.02
CA THR A 363 -17.11 31.57 9.04
C THR A 363 -16.50 32.82 8.42
N GLN A 364 -16.32 33.86 9.23
CA GLN A 364 -15.59 35.08 8.85
C GLN A 364 -14.07 34.92 8.99
N ALA A 365 -13.60 33.81 9.57
CA ALA A 365 -12.18 33.50 9.66
C ALA A 365 -11.61 33.18 8.26
N ILE A 366 -10.32 33.46 8.08
CA ILE A 366 -9.57 32.99 6.91
C ILE A 366 -8.89 31.70 7.32
N GLY A 367 -9.26 30.61 6.65
CA GLY A 367 -8.61 29.31 6.79
C GLY A 367 -7.66 29.02 5.64
N ASN A 368 -6.83 28.00 5.81
CA ASN A 368 -5.89 27.51 4.81
C ASN A 368 -6.08 26.00 4.61
N ASN A 369 -5.79 25.50 3.40
CA ASN A 369 -5.83 24.09 3.00
C ASN A 369 -7.16 23.37 3.33
N LEU A 370 -8.29 23.91 2.87
CA LEU A 370 -9.60 23.30 3.07
C LEU A 370 -9.61 21.82 2.68
N VAL A 371 -10.20 20.99 3.52
CA VAL A 371 -10.48 19.57 3.22
C VAL A 371 -11.94 19.29 3.57
N ALA A 372 -12.70 18.77 2.61
CA ALA A 372 -14.11 18.46 2.79
C ALA A 372 -14.40 17.02 2.38
N ALA A 373 -14.90 16.20 3.30
CA ALA A 373 -15.44 14.88 3.01
C ALA A 373 -16.45 14.47 4.11
N ASP A 374 -17.37 13.56 3.77
CA ASP A 374 -18.30 12.93 4.71
C ASP A 374 -19.05 13.92 5.62
N GLY A 375 -19.50 15.03 5.03
CA GLY A 375 -20.25 16.07 5.74
C GLY A 375 -19.42 16.85 6.77
N THR A 376 -18.10 16.85 6.63
CA THR A 376 -17.15 17.50 7.55
C THR A 376 -16.21 18.39 6.75
N LEU A 377 -16.03 19.63 7.20
CA LEU A 377 -15.06 20.58 6.67
C LEU A 377 -13.94 20.79 7.69
N LEU A 378 -12.70 20.71 7.22
CA LEU A 378 -11.49 20.98 7.98
C LEU A 378 -10.71 22.14 7.35
N TRP A 379 -10.03 22.91 8.19
CA TRP A 379 -9.07 23.93 7.79
C TRP A 379 -8.11 24.20 8.95
N TYR A 380 -6.96 24.82 8.68
CA TYR A 380 -6.17 25.41 9.74
C TYR A 380 -6.09 26.93 9.60
N ASP A 381 -5.88 27.60 10.73
CA ASP A 381 -5.48 28.99 10.76
C ASP A 381 -4.21 29.18 11.59
N THR A 382 -3.61 30.35 11.41
CA THR A 382 -2.53 30.84 12.25
C THR A 382 -3.01 32.07 13.00
N GLN A 383 -2.81 32.09 14.31
CA GLN A 383 -3.06 33.27 15.13
C GLN A 383 -1.80 33.73 15.83
N GLY A 384 -1.44 34.99 15.60
CA GLY A 384 -0.47 35.74 16.39
C GLY A 384 -1.15 36.93 17.07
N CYS A 385 -0.67 37.33 18.25
CA CYS A 385 -1.15 38.53 18.92
C CYS A 385 -0.23 39.73 18.60
N GLN A 386 -0.80 40.83 18.10
CA GLN A 386 -0.14 42.13 17.99
C GLN A 386 -0.45 42.99 19.24
N PRO A 387 0.50 43.77 19.81
CA PRO A 387 1.85 44.05 19.33
C PRO A 387 2.98 43.30 20.08
N MET A 388 2.72 42.36 21.01
CA MET A 388 3.79 41.64 21.72
C MET A 388 3.44 40.25 22.30
N GLN A 389 4.32 39.29 21.98
CA GLN A 389 4.80 38.13 22.77
C GLN A 389 3.80 37.03 23.21
N CYS A 390 3.13 36.40 22.25
CA CYS A 390 2.87 34.97 22.35
C CYS A 390 3.44 34.28 21.10
N PRO A 391 3.92 33.03 21.18
CA PRO A 391 4.30 32.27 19.99
C PRO A 391 3.10 32.18 19.05
N GLU A 392 3.35 32.18 17.74
CA GLU A 392 2.29 31.90 16.75
C GLU A 392 1.61 30.57 17.10
N GLN A 393 0.28 30.56 17.03
CA GLN A 393 -0.51 29.37 17.26
C GLN A 393 -1.06 28.86 15.94
N VAL A 394 -0.87 27.57 15.69
CA VAL A 394 -1.51 26.86 14.59
C VAL A 394 -2.69 26.09 15.16
N ARG A 395 -3.88 26.30 14.59
CA ARG A 395 -5.11 25.65 15.07
C ARG A 395 -5.77 24.90 13.93
N LEU A 396 -6.14 23.64 14.18
CA LEU A 396 -6.89 22.81 13.26
C LEU A 396 -8.36 22.82 13.67
N HIS A 397 -9.20 23.25 12.74
CA HIS A 397 -10.63 23.42 12.93
C HIS A 397 -11.41 22.30 12.23
N MET A 398 -12.59 22.03 12.77
CA MET A 398 -13.59 21.13 12.22
C MET A 398 -14.96 21.78 12.29
N PHE A 399 -15.74 21.66 11.21
CA PHE A 399 -17.13 22.07 11.13
C PHE A 399 -17.99 20.94 10.55
N LYS A 400 -19.13 20.64 11.17
CA LYS A 400 -20.09 19.66 10.66
C LYS A 400 -21.19 20.35 9.86
N LEU A 401 -21.31 19.95 8.60
CA LEU A 401 -22.16 20.59 7.60
C LEU A 401 -23.66 20.35 7.85
N ASP A 402 -24.01 19.33 8.62
CA ASP A 402 -25.37 19.03 9.07
C ASP A 402 -25.81 19.89 10.28
N GLY A 403 -24.94 20.77 10.78
CA GLY A 403 -25.19 21.60 11.95
C GLY A 403 -25.10 20.86 13.28
N SER A 404 -24.74 19.57 13.29
CA SER A 404 -24.56 18.78 14.52
C SER A 404 -23.42 19.31 15.40
N ARG A 405 -22.47 20.04 14.79
CA ARG A 405 -21.35 20.69 15.48
C ARG A 405 -20.85 21.88 14.67
N GLY A 406 -20.79 23.05 15.30
CA GLY A 406 -20.22 24.26 14.70
C GLY A 406 -18.69 24.22 14.63
N ASP A 407 -18.07 25.38 14.40
CA ASP A 407 -16.62 25.54 14.37
C ASP A 407 -15.98 25.08 15.69
N THR A 408 -15.17 24.03 15.61
CA THR A 408 -14.53 23.37 16.75
C THR A 408 -13.03 23.23 16.49
N ILE A 409 -12.20 23.75 17.39
CA ILE A 409 -10.76 23.51 17.37
C ILE A 409 -10.49 22.09 17.90
N ILE A 410 -9.97 21.20 17.05
CA ILE A 410 -9.70 19.80 17.37
C ILE A 410 -8.22 19.54 17.70
N ALA A 411 -7.33 20.42 17.25
CA ALA A 411 -5.93 20.40 17.61
C ALA A 411 -5.37 21.83 17.63
N GLN A 412 -4.45 22.10 18.54
CA GLN A 412 -3.71 23.36 18.59
C GLN A 412 -2.27 23.07 19.01
N GLN A 413 -1.32 23.83 18.49
CA GLN A 413 0.08 23.74 18.91
C GLN A 413 0.75 25.11 18.90
N GLU A 414 1.69 25.32 19.82
CA GLU A 414 2.48 26.56 19.91
C GLU A 414 3.72 26.44 19.02
N GLY A 415 3.98 27.47 18.22
CA GLY A 415 5.11 27.55 17.30
C GLY A 415 4.70 27.45 15.83
N GLU A 416 5.67 27.62 14.94
CA GLU A 416 5.45 27.79 13.48
C GLU A 416 5.21 26.46 12.72
N GLY A 417 5.10 25.33 13.42
CA GLY A 417 4.88 24.01 12.82
C GLY A 417 3.49 23.87 12.16
N LEU A 418 3.40 24.12 10.86
CA LEU A 418 2.17 23.94 10.09
C LEU A 418 1.75 22.46 10.01
N PRO A 419 0.47 22.14 9.74
CA PRO A 419 0.07 20.77 9.51
C PRO A 419 0.85 20.17 8.34
N SER A 420 1.44 18.99 8.52
CA SER A 420 2.12 18.26 7.44
C SER A 420 1.14 17.59 6.49
N GLY A 421 -0.11 17.42 6.92
CA GLY A 421 -1.24 16.90 6.18
C GLY A 421 -2.36 16.54 7.15
N TYR A 422 -3.60 16.58 6.67
CA TYR A 422 -4.76 16.14 7.43
C TYR A 422 -5.89 15.75 6.50
N GLY A 423 -6.80 14.92 7.01
CA GLY A 423 -7.98 14.51 6.26
C GLY A 423 -9.07 13.96 7.16
N VAL A 424 -10.23 13.71 6.56
CA VAL A 424 -11.40 13.14 7.24
C VAL A 424 -11.95 11.98 6.42
N SER A 425 -12.34 10.91 7.09
CA SER A 425 -13.14 9.85 6.51
C SER A 425 -14.12 9.28 7.55
N GLY A 426 -15.40 9.38 7.22
CA GLY A 426 -16.52 9.00 8.08
C GLY A 426 -16.43 9.68 9.45
N ASN A 427 -16.18 8.87 10.48
CA ASN A 427 -16.13 9.30 11.88
C ASN A 427 -14.71 9.68 12.35
N TYR A 428 -13.72 9.67 11.46
CA TYR A 428 -12.31 9.79 11.81
C TYR A 428 -11.64 10.97 11.11
N ILE A 429 -10.79 11.68 11.84
CA ILE A 429 -9.91 12.73 11.33
C ILE A 429 -8.48 12.34 11.68
N ALA A 430 -7.57 12.42 10.71
CA ALA A 430 -6.15 12.18 10.94
C ALA A 430 -5.33 13.42 10.58
N TRP A 431 -4.26 13.69 11.35
CA TRP A 431 -3.35 14.80 11.09
C TRP A 431 -1.97 14.56 11.69
N ALA A 432 -1.00 15.36 11.25
CA ALA A 432 0.27 15.59 11.94
C ALA A 432 0.74 17.03 11.69
N PHE A 433 1.69 17.50 12.49
CA PHE A 433 2.36 18.80 12.30
C PHE A 433 3.81 18.60 11.85
N LEU A 434 4.34 19.56 11.09
CA LEU A 434 5.76 19.63 10.75
C LEU A 434 6.58 20.21 11.91
N PRO A 435 7.85 19.79 12.09
CA PRO A 435 8.80 20.54 12.90
C PRO A 435 8.86 22.02 12.46
N PRO A 436 8.97 22.99 13.37
CA PRO A 436 9.31 22.86 14.79
C PRO A 436 8.12 22.63 15.74
N ALA A 437 7.04 21.96 15.33
CA ALA A 437 5.92 21.65 16.22
C ALA A 437 6.34 20.86 17.47
N ILE A 438 5.66 21.16 18.60
CA ILE A 438 5.86 20.45 19.89
C ILE A 438 5.57 18.95 19.74
N ASP A 439 4.53 18.61 18.98
CA ASP A 439 4.14 17.24 18.68
C ASP A 439 3.98 17.06 17.17
N SER A 440 4.95 16.39 16.55
CA SER A 440 4.94 16.08 15.11
C SER A 440 4.40 14.67 14.82
N ARG A 441 3.83 13.98 15.82
CA ARG A 441 3.31 12.62 15.65
C ARG A 441 2.00 12.62 14.86
N VAL A 442 1.64 11.46 14.34
CA VAL A 442 0.36 11.22 13.66
C VAL A 442 -0.71 10.96 14.71
N HIS A 443 -1.81 11.68 14.59
CA HIS A 443 -2.98 11.58 15.45
C HIS A 443 -4.20 11.12 14.67
N LEU A 444 -5.10 10.41 15.36
CA LEU A 444 -6.39 9.95 14.87
C LEU A 444 -7.47 10.33 15.88
N TYR A 445 -8.36 11.22 15.47
CA TYR A 445 -9.48 11.71 16.26
C TYR A 445 -10.79 11.07 15.82
N ARG A 446 -11.57 10.58 16.78
CA ARG A 446 -12.91 10.04 16.55
C ARG A 446 -13.95 11.11 16.90
N ILE A 447 -14.74 11.53 15.91
CA ILE A 447 -15.66 12.67 16.02
C ILE A 447 -16.79 12.41 17.03
N SER A 448 -17.35 11.19 17.02
CA SER A 448 -18.53 10.80 17.80
C SER A 448 -18.35 10.95 19.31
N ASP A 449 -17.18 10.65 19.84
CA ASP A 449 -16.89 10.65 21.28
C ASP A 449 -15.62 11.42 21.67
N GLN A 450 -15.01 12.10 20.69
CA GLN A 450 -13.89 13.01 20.87
C GLN A 450 -12.61 12.34 21.40
N GLN A 451 -12.44 11.04 21.16
CA GLN A 451 -11.20 10.34 21.49
C GLN A 451 -10.10 10.69 20.50
N ASN A 452 -8.88 10.93 21.00
CA ASN A 452 -7.68 11.17 20.21
C ASN A 452 -6.64 10.08 20.51
N LEU A 453 -6.20 9.37 19.47
CA LEU A 453 -5.17 8.34 19.53
C LEU A 453 -3.91 8.80 18.79
N THR A 454 -2.73 8.57 19.38
CA THR A 454 -1.46 8.77 18.69
C THR A 454 -1.03 7.48 18.00
N LEU A 455 -0.80 7.55 16.68
CA LEU A 455 -0.48 6.38 15.84
C LEU A 455 1.03 6.15 15.67
N SER A 456 1.83 7.22 15.58
CA SER A 456 3.26 7.12 15.30
C SER A 456 4.10 7.23 16.59
N PRO A 457 5.26 6.55 16.66
CA PRO A 457 6.16 6.65 17.81
C PRO A 457 6.78 8.05 17.92
N ALA A 458 7.21 8.42 19.13
CA ALA A 458 7.87 9.70 19.40
C ALA A 458 9.20 9.91 18.65
N SER A 459 9.81 8.83 18.14
CA SER A 459 10.99 8.91 17.28
C SER A 459 10.69 9.43 15.87
N SER A 460 9.42 9.57 15.50
CA SER A 460 9.01 10.06 14.17
C SER A 460 9.16 11.58 14.12
N TYR A 461 10.35 12.05 13.78
CA TYR A 461 10.66 13.49 13.82
C TYR A 461 10.18 14.25 12.58
N LEU A 462 10.07 13.59 11.43
CA LEU A 462 9.64 14.22 10.18
C LEU A 462 8.53 13.39 9.54
N ILE A 463 7.28 13.77 9.77
CA ILE A 463 6.10 13.22 9.08
C ILE A 463 5.79 14.12 7.89
N GLN A 464 5.70 13.58 6.67
CA GLN A 464 5.17 14.32 5.52
C GLN A 464 3.87 13.66 5.08
N ASN A 465 2.83 14.48 4.93
CA ASN A 465 1.49 14.14 4.49
C ASN A 465 0.84 12.98 5.27
N VAL A 466 -0.22 13.29 5.99
CA VAL A 466 -1.13 12.29 6.55
C VAL A 466 -2.38 12.26 5.69
N VAL A 467 -2.73 11.07 5.19
CA VAL A 467 -3.93 10.84 4.38
C VAL A 467 -4.80 9.78 5.03
N ILE A 468 -6.12 9.91 4.91
CA ILE A 468 -7.10 8.97 5.46
C ILE A 468 -8.20 8.72 4.44
N ASN A 469 -8.57 7.46 4.24
CA ASN A 469 -9.77 7.07 3.51
C ASN A 469 -10.25 5.70 4.02
N GLY A 470 -11.54 5.62 4.36
CA GLY A 470 -12.16 4.44 4.91
C GLY A 470 -11.45 3.98 6.18
N ASN A 471 -10.92 2.75 6.14
CA ASN A 471 -10.28 2.09 7.27
C ASN A 471 -8.75 2.30 7.34
N ARG A 472 -8.18 3.18 6.48
CA ARG A 472 -6.73 3.34 6.35
C ARG A 472 -6.29 4.75 6.68
N VAL A 473 -5.22 4.87 7.46
CA VAL A 473 -4.43 6.09 7.64
C VAL A 473 -3.04 5.81 7.15
N VAL A 474 -2.59 6.56 6.14
CA VAL A 474 -1.25 6.42 5.58
C VAL A 474 -0.47 7.70 5.82
N TRP A 475 0.76 7.56 6.27
CA TRP A 475 1.69 8.67 6.39
C TRP A 475 3.09 8.18 6.12
N ALA A 476 3.99 9.13 6.03
CA ALA A 476 5.30 8.84 5.56
C ALA A 476 6.32 9.59 6.42
N ALA A 477 7.38 8.89 6.84
CA ALA A 477 8.18 9.27 8.00
C ALA A 477 9.69 9.07 7.78
N GLY A 478 10.48 10.03 8.26
CA GLY A 478 11.94 9.90 8.46
C GLY A 478 12.78 10.95 7.71
N PRO A 479 13.80 11.56 8.34
CA PRO A 479 14.74 12.47 7.67
C PRO A 479 15.93 11.75 7.00
N GLY A 480 15.96 10.40 6.99
CA GLY A 480 17.04 9.58 6.43
C GLY A 480 16.49 8.48 5.52
N THR A 481 16.44 7.24 6.01
CA THR A 481 15.64 6.19 5.36
C THR A 481 14.16 6.51 5.60
N TRP A 482 13.45 6.77 4.51
CA TRP A 482 12.02 7.02 4.55
C TRP A 482 11.26 5.72 4.80
N THR A 483 10.12 5.82 5.48
CA THR A 483 9.14 4.74 5.62
C THR A 483 7.75 5.24 5.23
N LEU A 484 7.04 4.45 4.44
CA LEU A 484 5.64 4.65 4.14
C LEU A 484 4.84 3.72 5.06
N ASN A 485 4.07 4.29 5.96
CA ASN A 485 3.39 3.59 7.05
C ASN A 485 1.89 3.54 6.78
N ASP A 486 1.27 2.38 7.03
CA ASP A 486 -0.15 2.12 6.86
C ASP A 486 -0.73 1.64 8.19
N TYR A 487 -1.70 2.39 8.72
CA TYR A 487 -2.45 2.04 9.91
C TYR A 487 -3.88 1.65 9.55
N LYS A 488 -4.30 0.48 10.01
CA LYS A 488 -5.67 -0.01 9.87
C LYS A 488 -6.48 0.30 11.12
N ILE A 489 -7.50 1.16 10.99
CA ILE A 489 -8.27 1.69 12.12
C ILE A 489 -8.98 0.57 12.91
N VAL A 490 -9.62 -0.36 12.22
CA VAL A 490 -10.36 -1.49 12.84
C VAL A 490 -9.43 -2.48 13.54
N GLU A 491 -8.25 -2.74 12.98
CA GLU A 491 -7.30 -3.71 13.55
C GLU A 491 -6.44 -3.08 14.65
N GLY A 492 -6.27 -1.76 14.65
CA GLY A 492 -5.41 -1.06 15.59
C GLY A 492 -3.92 -1.30 15.36
N SER A 493 -3.53 -1.66 14.13
CA SER A 493 -2.17 -2.08 13.78
C SER A 493 -1.54 -1.17 12.72
N THR A 494 -0.24 -0.94 12.83
CA THR A 494 0.58 -0.23 11.84
C THR A 494 1.53 -1.22 11.17
N ARG A 495 1.73 -1.08 9.86
CA ARG A 495 2.80 -1.76 9.12
C ARG A 495 3.55 -0.79 8.21
N ILE A 496 4.75 -1.18 7.80
CA ILE A 496 5.56 -0.46 6.81
C ILE A 496 5.25 -1.04 5.43
N LEU A 497 4.72 -0.22 4.53
CA LEU A 497 4.44 -0.57 3.12
C LEU A 497 5.72 -0.56 2.27
N ALA A 498 6.52 0.48 2.47
CA ALA A 498 7.75 0.73 1.72
C ALA A 498 8.78 1.42 2.60
N GLN A 499 10.06 1.20 2.30
CA GLN A 499 11.17 1.91 2.92
C GLN A 499 12.30 2.08 1.91
N GLY A 500 13.03 3.20 1.96
CA GLY A 500 14.04 3.46 0.95
C GLY A 500 14.84 4.74 1.15
N GLN A 501 15.71 5.02 0.18
CA GLN A 501 16.45 6.26 0.06
C GLN A 501 15.67 7.20 -0.86
N GLY A 502 15.23 8.35 -0.33
CA GLY A 502 14.37 9.31 -1.04
C GLY A 502 13.05 9.56 -0.32
N ALA A 503 12.43 10.72 -0.55
CA ALA A 503 11.16 11.08 0.08
C ALA A 503 9.98 10.58 -0.77
N GLU A 504 9.10 9.75 -0.21
CA GLU A 504 7.85 9.35 -0.88
C GLU A 504 6.64 9.98 -0.20
N ARG A 505 5.96 10.93 -0.83
CA ARG A 505 4.87 11.68 -0.19
C ARG A 505 3.51 11.08 -0.54
N PRO A 506 2.71 10.57 0.41
CA PRO A 506 1.34 10.14 0.12
C PRO A 506 0.46 11.37 -0.15
N PHE A 507 -0.52 11.22 -1.05
CA PHE A 507 -1.45 12.30 -1.41
C PHE A 507 -2.92 11.89 -1.34
N GLY A 508 -3.22 10.59 -1.44
CA GLY A 508 -4.56 10.09 -1.19
C GLY A 508 -4.65 8.59 -1.38
N ILE A 509 -5.78 8.04 -0.98
CA ILE A 509 -6.09 6.62 -1.15
C ILE A 509 -7.33 6.56 -2.03
N ALA A 510 -7.17 6.10 -3.27
CA ALA A 510 -8.26 5.86 -4.20
C ALA A 510 -8.99 4.57 -3.78
N GLU A 511 -10.32 4.64 -3.80
CA GLU A 511 -11.21 3.51 -3.48
C GLU A 511 -10.92 2.78 -2.15
N GLY A 512 -10.23 3.44 -1.22
CA GLY A 512 -9.84 2.86 0.07
C GLY A 512 -8.72 1.81 0.02
N THR A 513 -8.21 1.46 -1.17
CA THR A 513 -7.23 0.37 -1.34
C THR A 513 -6.01 0.74 -2.18
N ILE A 514 -6.06 1.78 -3.03
CA ILE A 514 -4.93 2.17 -3.86
C ILE A 514 -4.31 3.44 -3.31
N LEU A 515 -3.12 3.34 -2.73
CA LEU A 515 -2.38 4.51 -2.28
C LEU A 515 -1.73 5.20 -3.47
N VAL A 516 -1.99 6.50 -3.60
CA VAL A 516 -1.32 7.39 -4.54
C VAL A 516 -0.29 8.20 -3.78
N TYR A 517 0.94 8.19 -4.28
CA TYR A 517 2.05 8.90 -3.66
C TYR A 517 3.02 9.41 -4.74
N MET A 518 3.88 10.36 -4.38
CA MET A 518 4.91 10.88 -5.26
C MET A 518 6.28 10.43 -4.80
N THR A 519 7.12 10.00 -5.74
CA THR A 519 8.49 9.59 -5.46
C THR A 519 9.40 10.80 -5.23
N GLY A 520 10.63 10.56 -4.75
CA GLY A 520 11.63 11.62 -4.61
C GLY A 520 12.06 12.27 -5.94
N GLN A 521 11.62 11.73 -7.08
CA GLN A 521 11.85 12.27 -8.42
C GLN A 521 10.64 13.06 -8.96
N ASN A 522 9.65 13.35 -8.10
CA ASN A 522 8.39 14.01 -8.45
C ASN A 522 7.51 13.22 -9.45
N GLU A 523 7.72 11.90 -9.54
CA GLU A 523 6.86 11.01 -10.33
C GLU A 523 5.68 10.55 -9.48
N ILE A 524 4.48 10.53 -10.06
CA ILE A 524 3.29 10.01 -9.37
C ILE A 524 3.29 8.50 -9.52
N SER A 525 3.15 7.78 -8.40
CA SER A 525 3.10 6.32 -8.32
C SER A 525 1.91 5.85 -7.51
N ILE A 526 1.51 4.60 -7.74
CA ILE A 526 0.46 3.92 -6.96
C ILE A 526 0.93 2.59 -6.43
N VAL A 527 0.41 2.19 -5.27
CA VAL A 527 0.60 0.85 -4.72
C VAL A 527 -0.71 0.34 -4.13
N ASN A 528 -1.01 -0.94 -4.36
CA ASN A 528 -2.16 -1.58 -3.74
C ASN A 528 -1.86 -1.85 -2.25
N LEU A 529 -2.78 -1.44 -1.38
CA LEU A 529 -2.68 -1.59 0.06
C LEU A 529 -3.14 -2.96 0.56
N GLU A 530 -3.61 -3.91 -0.25
CA GLU A 530 -4.00 -5.25 0.22
C GLU A 530 -2.90 -6.32 0.08
#